data_AF-A0A1C5P446-F1
#
_entry.id   AF-A0A1C5P446-F1
#
_cell.length_a   1.000
_cell.length_b   1.000
_cell.length_c   1.000
_cell.angle_alpha   90.00
_cell.angle_beta   90.00
_cell.angle_gamma   90.00
#
_symmetry.space_group_name_H-M   'P 1'
#
loop_
_entity.id
_entity.type
_entity.pdbx_description
1 polymer ?
#
loop_
_entity_poly.entity_id
_entity_poly.type
_entity_poly.pdbx_seq_one_letter_code
_entity_poly.pdbx_strand_id
1 'polypeptide(L)'
;MNLKRLVASFIISSLFLTGCTNDSATKTVTNRAKQQQTMTKVQNDVNEIMNKDYNYVLNNMGAPYSTTYWIDKYKINNTQTIEELNETGIVGLVYPKYTADNELEGSALYIELNNNKVVEVQTYDFGTYEEDEVLEDSSLIVMDKYSNEGILELSDMESINLNTFKGNPVDELHKYLNYITPNIDAYDMVSKSKSIEVYKLIHNSVNTNKTLMVFLDDGKIEKINIVGDSFVIKQARDYFNQ
;
A
#
# COMPACT_ATOMS: atom_id res chain seq x y z
N MET A 1 4.08 -23.86 2.89
CA MET A 1 4.91 -22.77 3.45
C MET A 1 3.98 -21.61 3.72
N ASN A 2 3.92 -21.09 4.95
CA ASN A 2 2.83 -20.18 5.33
C ASN A 2 2.87 -18.90 4.49
N LEU A 3 1.84 -18.70 3.67
CA LEU A 3 1.55 -17.45 2.94
C LEU A 3 1.71 -16.23 3.86
N LYS A 4 1.31 -16.39 5.12
CA LYS A 4 1.46 -15.46 6.24
C LYS A 4 2.90 -14.97 6.46
N ARG A 5 3.90 -15.85 6.28
CA ARG A 5 5.33 -15.53 6.36
C ARG A 5 5.73 -14.63 5.19
N LEU A 6 5.35 -15.01 3.97
CA LEU A 6 5.67 -14.26 2.74
C LEU A 6 5.11 -12.84 2.79
N VAL A 7 3.80 -12.68 3.02
CA VAL A 7 3.13 -11.38 3.02
C VAL A 7 3.68 -10.46 4.12
N ALA A 8 4.00 -11.02 5.29
CA ALA A 8 4.64 -10.27 6.36
C ALA A 8 5.96 -9.65 5.90
N SER A 9 6.84 -10.38 5.23
CA SER A 9 8.10 -9.83 4.70
C SER A 9 7.92 -8.64 3.75
N PHE A 10 6.89 -8.67 2.90
CA PHE A 10 6.66 -7.60 1.92
C PHE A 10 6.10 -6.35 2.53
N ILE A 11 5.14 -6.52 3.44
CA ILE A 11 4.52 -5.43 4.17
C ILE A 11 5.58 -4.60 4.89
N ILE A 12 6.58 -5.28 5.41
CA ILE A 12 7.74 -4.70 6.09
C ILE A 12 8.57 -3.86 5.12
N SER A 13 8.83 -4.35 3.92
CA SER A 13 9.53 -3.59 2.88
C SER A 13 8.72 -2.38 2.36
N SER A 14 7.37 -2.44 2.33
CA SER A 14 6.49 -1.35 1.86
C SER A 14 6.30 -0.21 2.83
N LEU A 15 6.41 -0.49 4.13
CA LEU A 15 6.32 0.53 5.17
C LEU A 15 7.53 1.46 5.15
N PHE A 16 8.68 1.00 4.63
CA PHE A 16 9.95 1.75 4.63
C PHE A 16 10.34 2.38 3.30
N LEU A 17 9.62 2.10 2.20
CA LEU A 17 9.90 2.73 0.89
C LEU A 17 9.07 3.99 0.61
N THR A 18 8.25 4.45 1.55
CA THR A 18 7.65 5.80 1.47
C THR A 18 7.88 6.56 2.77
N GLY A 19 9.06 7.18 2.85
CA GLY A 19 9.40 8.13 3.90
C GLY A 19 10.71 8.85 3.60
N CYS A 20 10.60 10.02 2.97
CA CYS A 20 11.64 11.05 2.80
C CYS A 20 12.60 10.90 1.60
N THR A 21 12.20 11.42 0.43
CA THR A 21 13.09 12.44 -0.16
C THR A 21 13.18 13.57 0.87
N ASN A 22 14.38 13.97 1.23
CA ASN A 22 14.63 15.13 2.09
C ASN A 22 14.12 16.40 1.38
N ASP A 23 12.82 16.69 1.50
CA ASP A 23 12.21 17.85 0.88
C ASP A 23 11.84 18.87 1.95
N SER A 24 12.77 19.80 2.12
CA SER A 24 12.53 21.09 2.77
C SER A 24 11.28 21.75 2.18
N ALA A 25 10.56 22.49 3.02
CA ALA A 25 9.24 23.10 2.71
C ALA A 25 9.17 23.93 1.41
N THR A 26 10.30 24.41 0.89
CA THR A 26 10.40 25.14 -0.39
C THR A 26 10.46 24.23 -1.63
N LYS A 27 10.94 22.99 -1.51
CA LYS A 27 10.88 21.98 -2.58
C LYS A 27 9.47 21.39 -2.73
N THR A 28 8.70 21.31 -1.64
CA THR A 28 7.37 20.69 -1.62
C THR A 28 6.34 21.44 -2.48
N VAL A 29 6.39 22.78 -2.50
CA VAL A 29 5.45 23.62 -3.29
C VAL A 29 5.76 23.59 -4.79
N THR A 30 7.06 23.65 -5.14
CA THR A 30 7.51 23.57 -6.54
C THR A 30 7.30 22.17 -7.13
N ASN A 31 7.45 21.13 -6.31
CA ASN A 31 7.20 19.76 -6.72
C ASN A 31 5.69 19.52 -6.95
N ARG A 32 4.79 20.02 -6.10
CA ARG A 32 3.34 19.86 -6.30
C ARG A 32 2.81 20.53 -7.58
N ALA A 33 3.23 21.77 -7.86
CA ALA A 33 2.82 22.45 -9.09
C ALA A 33 3.31 21.70 -10.34
N LYS A 34 4.55 21.20 -10.32
CA LYS A 34 5.09 20.34 -11.38
C LYS A 34 4.33 19.03 -11.50
N GLN A 35 3.99 18.40 -10.37
CA GLN A 35 3.22 17.16 -10.32
C GLN A 35 1.83 17.33 -10.93
N GLN A 36 1.14 18.41 -10.56
CA GLN A 36 -0.17 18.73 -11.11
C GLN A 36 -0.10 19.02 -12.61
N GLN A 37 0.93 19.74 -13.08
CA GLN A 37 1.14 19.95 -14.52
C GLN A 37 1.37 18.65 -15.28
N THR A 38 2.19 17.73 -14.76
CA THR A 38 2.40 16.42 -15.39
C THR A 38 1.11 15.60 -15.39
N MET A 39 0.36 15.60 -14.28
CA MET A 39 -0.96 14.95 -14.20
C MET A 39 -1.89 15.47 -15.31
N THR A 40 -2.00 16.79 -15.48
CA THR A 40 -2.80 17.39 -16.56
C THR A 40 -2.29 16.99 -17.95
N LYS A 41 -0.98 16.89 -18.16
CA LYS A 41 -0.42 16.42 -19.44
C LYS A 41 -0.79 14.97 -19.72
N VAL A 42 -0.62 14.07 -18.75
CA VAL A 42 -0.97 12.65 -18.88
C VAL A 42 -2.46 12.46 -19.14
N GLN A 43 -3.31 13.27 -18.51
CA GLN A 43 -4.75 13.26 -18.79
C GLN A 43 -5.09 13.64 -20.24
N ASN A 44 -4.29 14.50 -20.87
CA ASN A 44 -4.47 14.91 -22.27
C ASN A 44 -3.79 13.95 -23.26
N ASP A 45 -2.63 13.40 -22.88
CA ASP A 45 -1.85 12.45 -23.68
C ASP A 45 -1.13 11.44 -22.78
N VAL A 46 -1.63 10.21 -22.76
CA VAL A 46 -1.04 9.12 -21.96
C VAL A 46 0.40 8.78 -22.38
N ASN A 47 0.79 9.10 -23.63
CA ASN A 47 2.14 8.81 -24.14
C ASN A 47 3.25 9.56 -23.40
N GLU A 48 2.91 10.61 -22.64
CA GLU A 48 3.84 11.30 -21.74
C GLU A 48 4.52 10.34 -20.75
N ILE A 49 3.82 9.29 -20.32
CA ILE A 49 4.32 8.32 -19.32
C ILE A 49 4.44 6.89 -19.83
N MET A 50 3.98 6.57 -21.04
CA MET A 50 4.16 5.22 -21.61
C MET A 50 5.64 4.82 -21.66
N ASN A 51 5.94 3.55 -21.33
CA ASN A 51 7.29 2.98 -21.21
C ASN A 51 8.22 3.67 -20.19
N LYS A 52 7.72 4.60 -19.37
CA LYS A 52 8.48 5.16 -18.24
C LYS A 52 8.46 4.18 -17.07
N ASP A 53 9.45 4.31 -16.20
CA ASP A 53 9.55 3.48 -15.00
C ASP A 53 8.79 4.09 -13.80
N TYR A 54 8.63 3.26 -12.77
CA TYR A 54 7.95 3.63 -11.53
C TYR A 54 8.53 4.90 -10.90
N ASN A 55 9.85 5.04 -10.88
CA ASN A 55 10.53 6.19 -10.30
C ASN A 55 10.24 7.46 -11.10
N TYR A 56 10.21 7.39 -12.44
CA TYR A 56 9.82 8.51 -13.27
C TYR A 56 8.39 8.96 -12.97
N VAL A 57 7.45 8.02 -12.84
CA VAL A 57 6.05 8.33 -12.52
C VAL A 57 5.96 9.03 -11.16
N LEU A 58 6.55 8.46 -10.09
CA LEU A 58 6.53 9.09 -8.76
C LEU A 58 7.18 10.48 -8.74
N ASN A 59 8.33 10.64 -9.39
CA ASN A 59 9.06 11.90 -9.39
C ASN A 59 8.35 13.02 -10.16
N ASN A 60 7.45 12.67 -11.10
CA ASN A 60 6.79 13.66 -11.95
C ASN A 60 5.29 13.78 -11.69
N MET A 61 4.63 12.80 -11.08
CA MET A 61 3.18 12.82 -10.76
C MET A 61 2.90 12.79 -9.25
N GLY A 62 3.91 12.53 -8.42
CA GLY A 62 3.78 12.44 -6.97
C GLY A 62 3.42 11.03 -6.50
N ALA A 63 3.17 10.89 -5.20
CA ALA A 63 2.70 9.64 -4.64
C ALA A 63 1.27 9.37 -5.10
N PRO A 64 0.96 8.15 -5.59
CA PRO A 64 -0.41 7.77 -5.92
C PRO A 64 -1.28 7.72 -4.66
N TYR A 65 -2.60 7.78 -4.84
CA TYR A 65 -3.54 7.51 -3.76
C TYR A 65 -3.39 6.09 -3.26
N SER A 66 -3.40 5.13 -4.19
CA SER A 66 -3.13 3.72 -3.90
C SER A 66 -2.13 3.12 -4.87
N THR A 67 -1.39 2.13 -4.38
CA THR A 67 -0.54 1.25 -5.18
C THR A 67 -0.92 -0.20 -4.90
N THR A 68 -1.20 -0.93 -5.97
CA THR A 68 -1.53 -2.35 -5.93
C THR A 68 -0.36 -3.14 -6.50
N TYR A 69 0.09 -4.17 -5.78
CA TYR A 69 1.13 -5.08 -6.25
C TYR A 69 0.50 -6.47 -6.45
N TRP A 70 0.59 -7.00 -7.68
CA TRP A 70 0.25 -8.39 -7.95
C TRP A 70 1.53 -9.22 -7.90
N ILE A 71 1.64 -10.03 -6.85
CA ILE A 71 2.88 -10.69 -6.48
C ILE A 71 2.73 -12.20 -6.61
N ASP A 72 3.55 -12.79 -7.47
CA ASP A 72 3.69 -14.25 -7.58
C ASP A 72 4.33 -14.83 -6.29
N LYS A 73 3.57 -15.71 -5.63
CA LYS A 73 3.96 -16.45 -4.41
C LYS A 73 5.30 -17.17 -4.56
N TYR A 74 5.65 -17.63 -5.75
CA TYR A 74 6.89 -18.34 -6.01
C TYR A 74 8.09 -17.39 -6.17
N LYS A 75 7.88 -16.18 -6.70
CA LYS A 75 8.94 -15.17 -6.86
C LYS A 75 9.35 -14.54 -5.54
N ILE A 76 8.40 -14.35 -4.62
CA ILE A 76 8.65 -13.80 -3.28
C ILE A 76 9.84 -14.46 -2.58
N ASN A 77 9.98 -15.78 -2.67
CA ASN A 77 11.01 -16.50 -1.92
C ASN A 77 12.44 -16.04 -2.24
N ASN A 78 12.62 -15.38 -3.39
CA ASN A 78 13.90 -14.87 -3.86
C ASN A 78 13.99 -13.33 -3.83
N THR A 79 12.95 -12.64 -3.35
CA THR A 79 12.85 -11.18 -3.36
C THR A 79 12.99 -10.62 -1.94
N GLN A 80 13.89 -9.66 -1.76
CA GLN A 80 14.19 -9.04 -0.47
C GLN A 80 13.58 -7.64 -0.32
N THR A 81 13.33 -6.94 -1.44
CA THR A 81 12.80 -5.56 -1.45
C THR A 81 11.59 -5.42 -2.38
N ILE A 82 10.83 -4.33 -2.24
CA ILE A 82 9.74 -4.04 -3.20
C ILE A 82 10.28 -3.50 -4.52
N GLU A 83 11.45 -2.88 -4.51
CA GLU A 83 12.09 -2.45 -5.76
C GLU A 83 12.34 -3.65 -6.68
N GLU A 84 12.82 -4.77 -6.12
CA GLU A 84 12.98 -6.04 -6.83
C GLU A 84 11.64 -6.65 -7.30
N LEU A 85 10.53 -6.42 -6.58
CA LEU A 85 9.21 -6.81 -7.06
C LEU A 85 8.74 -5.95 -8.23
N ASN A 86 8.93 -4.64 -8.15
CA ASN A 86 8.54 -3.71 -9.20
C ASN A 86 9.22 -4.06 -10.52
N GLU A 87 10.47 -4.53 -10.45
CA GLU A 87 11.24 -4.98 -11.62
C GLU A 87 10.71 -6.25 -12.27
N THR A 88 9.89 -7.05 -11.58
CA THR A 88 9.52 -8.41 -12.03
C THR A 88 8.02 -8.74 -11.95
N GLY A 89 7.20 -7.78 -11.52
CA GLY A 89 5.77 -7.94 -11.28
C GLY A 89 4.91 -6.89 -11.98
N ILE A 90 3.60 -7.01 -11.75
CA ILE A 90 2.61 -6.03 -12.19
C ILE A 90 2.33 -5.09 -11.02
N VAL A 91 2.31 -3.79 -11.30
CA VAL A 91 2.04 -2.73 -10.31
C VAL A 91 0.98 -1.78 -10.85
N GLY A 92 -0.07 -1.58 -10.07
CA GLY A 92 -1.17 -0.66 -10.37
C GLY A 92 -1.01 0.61 -9.55
N LEU A 93 -1.18 1.78 -10.18
CA LEU A 93 -1.16 3.08 -9.50
C LEU A 93 -2.47 3.80 -9.76
N VAL A 94 -3.08 4.33 -8.70
CA VAL A 94 -4.31 5.13 -8.80
C VAL A 94 -4.03 6.57 -8.43
N TYR A 95 -4.33 7.48 -9.35
CA TYR A 95 -4.22 8.92 -9.14
C TYR A 95 -5.59 9.59 -9.31
N PRO A 96 -6.26 9.98 -8.21
CA PRO A 96 -7.52 10.70 -8.27
C PRO A 96 -7.35 12.02 -9.02
N LYS A 97 -8.33 12.36 -9.84
CA LYS A 97 -8.39 13.65 -10.52
C LYS A 97 -9.05 14.67 -9.61
N TYR A 98 -8.47 15.86 -9.59
CA TYR A 98 -8.97 16.99 -8.84
C TYR A 98 -9.22 18.16 -9.78
N THR A 99 -10.27 18.92 -9.50
CA THR A 99 -10.56 20.20 -10.15
C THR A 99 -9.47 21.22 -9.84
N ALA A 100 -9.50 22.36 -10.53
CA ALA A 100 -8.59 23.47 -10.27
C ALA A 100 -8.65 23.99 -8.82
N ASP A 101 -9.81 23.83 -8.17
CA ASP A 101 -10.06 24.22 -6.78
C ASP A 101 -9.70 23.10 -5.77
N ASN A 102 -9.02 22.05 -6.23
CA ASN A 102 -8.59 20.89 -5.43
C ASN A 102 -9.77 20.08 -4.86
N GLU A 103 -10.89 20.06 -5.57
CA GLU A 103 -12.03 19.20 -5.26
C GLU A 103 -11.96 17.92 -6.08
N LEU A 104 -12.34 16.78 -5.50
CA LEU A 104 -12.31 15.49 -6.19
C LEU A 104 -13.30 15.50 -7.39
N GLU A 105 -12.79 15.22 -8.59
CA GLU A 105 -13.57 15.23 -9.84
C GLU A 105 -14.40 13.95 -10.05
N GLY A 106 -14.31 13.00 -9.12
CA GLY A 106 -15.04 11.73 -9.17
C GLY A 106 -14.44 10.68 -10.11
N SER A 107 -13.30 10.96 -10.76
CA SER A 107 -12.57 10.01 -11.61
C SER A 107 -11.08 9.92 -11.23
N ALA A 108 -10.38 8.89 -11.70
CA ALA A 108 -8.97 8.68 -11.45
C ALA A 108 -8.23 8.16 -12.70
N LEU A 109 -6.92 8.39 -12.76
CA LEU A 109 -6.02 7.68 -13.66
C LEU A 109 -5.61 6.35 -13.01
N TYR A 110 -5.75 5.27 -13.77
CA TYR A 110 -5.29 3.93 -13.44
C TYR A 110 -4.10 3.63 -14.34
N ILE A 111 -2.94 3.39 -13.74
CA ILE A 111 -1.68 3.17 -14.47
C ILE A 111 -1.18 1.77 -14.14
N GLU A 112 -1.00 0.94 -15.16
CA GLU A 112 -0.37 -0.37 -15.01
C GLU A 112 1.10 -0.30 -15.42
N LEU A 113 1.96 -0.83 -14.56
CA LEU A 113 3.35 -1.12 -14.86
C LEU A 113 3.57 -2.62 -14.89
N ASN A 114 4.24 -3.11 -15.93
CA ASN A 114 4.71 -4.49 -16.02
C ASN A 114 6.24 -4.48 -16.14
N ASN A 115 6.92 -5.17 -15.22
CA ASN A 115 8.39 -5.18 -15.13
C ASN A 115 8.96 -3.75 -15.10
N ASN A 116 8.42 -2.91 -14.22
CA ASN A 116 8.83 -1.52 -14.00
C ASN A 116 8.71 -0.63 -15.26
N LYS A 117 7.76 -0.91 -16.14
CA LYS A 117 7.44 -0.08 -17.31
C LYS A 117 5.95 0.14 -17.44
N VAL A 118 5.53 1.39 -17.60
CA VAL A 118 4.13 1.73 -17.89
C VAL A 118 3.72 1.09 -19.20
N VAL A 119 2.75 0.18 -19.12
CA VAL A 119 2.18 -0.56 -20.26
C VAL A 119 0.75 -0.13 -20.56
N GLU A 120 0.05 0.47 -19.60
CA GLU A 120 -1.32 0.90 -19.76
C GLU A 120 -1.66 2.10 -18.86
N VAL A 121 -2.53 2.97 -19.37
CA VAL A 121 -3.09 4.12 -18.64
C VAL A 121 -4.56 4.27 -19.05
N GLN A 122 -5.46 4.18 -18.08
CA GLN A 122 -6.90 4.29 -18.28
C GLN A 122 -7.50 5.34 -17.32
N THR A 123 -8.70 5.83 -17.65
CA THR A 123 -9.49 6.70 -16.75
C THR A 123 -10.81 6.02 -16.44
N TYR A 124 -11.11 5.88 -15.15
CA TYR A 124 -12.40 5.39 -14.65
C TYR A 124 -12.94 6.28 -13.54
N ASP A 125 -14.20 6.06 -13.17
CA ASP A 125 -14.78 6.65 -11.98
C ASP A 125 -13.99 6.20 -10.73
N PHE A 126 -13.73 7.14 -9.83
CA PHE A 126 -12.93 6.90 -8.66
C PHE A 126 -13.75 6.11 -7.63
N GLY A 127 -13.20 4.97 -7.21
CA GLY A 127 -13.84 4.07 -6.26
C GLY A 127 -14.76 3.02 -6.89
N THR A 128 -14.89 2.98 -8.23
CA THR A 128 -15.66 1.94 -8.94
C THR A 128 -14.79 0.95 -9.70
N TYR A 129 -13.46 1.02 -9.57
CA TYR A 129 -12.59 0.01 -10.16
C TYR A 129 -12.70 -1.27 -9.33
N GLU A 130 -13.74 -2.04 -9.65
CA GLU A 130 -13.76 -3.47 -9.38
C GLU A 130 -12.79 -4.11 -10.39
N GLU A 131 -11.81 -4.88 -9.92
CA GLU A 131 -10.95 -5.70 -10.78
C GLU A 131 -11.82 -6.75 -11.50
N ASP A 132 -12.53 -6.34 -12.56
CA ASP A 132 -13.38 -7.24 -13.34
C ASP A 132 -12.55 -8.16 -14.25
N GLU A 133 -11.26 -7.90 -14.43
CA GLU A 133 -10.33 -8.84 -15.06
C GLU A 133 -9.61 -9.67 -14.00
N VAL A 134 -10.34 -10.68 -13.53
CA VAL A 134 -9.84 -11.73 -12.66
C VAL A 134 -8.64 -12.39 -13.32
N LEU A 135 -7.43 -12.01 -12.90
CA LEU A 135 -6.30 -12.91 -12.95
C LEU A 135 -6.69 -14.11 -12.08
N GLU A 136 -7.23 -15.17 -12.68
CA GLU A 136 -7.54 -16.46 -12.02
C GLU A 136 -6.26 -17.21 -11.62
N ASP A 137 -5.17 -16.49 -11.36
CA ASP A 137 -3.91 -17.07 -10.97
C ASP A 137 -3.87 -17.20 -9.45
N SER A 138 -4.21 -18.41 -8.98
CA SER A 138 -4.07 -18.83 -7.59
C SER A 138 -2.65 -18.70 -7.02
N SER A 139 -1.64 -18.43 -7.85
CA SER A 139 -0.29 -18.12 -7.40
C SER A 139 -0.11 -16.67 -6.97
N LEU A 140 -1.09 -15.78 -7.14
CA LEU A 140 -0.96 -14.36 -6.82
C LEU A 140 -1.42 -14.00 -5.41
N ILE A 141 -0.66 -13.11 -4.80
CA ILE A 141 -1.03 -12.29 -3.64
C ILE A 141 -1.21 -10.88 -4.16
N VAL A 142 -2.28 -10.22 -3.72
CA VAL A 142 -2.47 -8.80 -3.95
C VAL A 142 -2.08 -8.06 -2.68
N MET A 143 -1.34 -6.96 -2.84
CA MET A 143 -1.05 -6.02 -1.77
C MET A 143 -1.48 -4.63 -2.19
N ASP A 144 -2.41 -4.05 -1.45
CA ASP A 144 -2.84 -2.68 -1.62
C ASP A 144 -2.18 -1.79 -0.57
N LYS A 145 -1.64 -0.66 -1.04
CA LYS A 145 -1.02 0.36 -0.20
C LYS A 145 -1.71 1.69 -0.43
N TYR A 146 -2.11 2.34 0.64
CA TYR A 146 -2.81 3.63 0.64
C TYR A 146 -1.97 4.72 1.29
N SER A 147 -1.71 5.80 0.54
CA SER A 147 -0.75 6.83 0.94
C SER A 147 -1.24 7.74 2.09
N ASN A 148 -2.55 7.96 2.21
CA ASN A 148 -3.13 8.94 3.13
C ASN A 148 -4.15 8.35 4.12
N GLU A 149 -4.32 7.03 4.15
CA GLU A 149 -5.27 6.34 5.02
C GLU A 149 -4.57 5.75 6.26
N GLY A 150 -5.29 5.07 7.15
CA GLY A 150 -4.71 4.17 8.15
C GLY A 150 -3.91 4.81 9.30
N ILE A 151 -4.01 6.13 9.47
CA ILE A 151 -3.27 6.85 10.51
C ILE A 151 -4.02 6.75 11.85
N LEU A 152 -3.37 6.17 12.86
CA LEU A 152 -3.88 6.04 14.22
C LEU A 152 -2.97 6.75 15.24
N GLU A 153 -3.53 7.26 16.32
CA GLU A 153 -2.74 7.78 17.44
C GLU A 153 -2.16 6.64 18.29
N LEU A 154 -0.84 6.69 18.52
CA LEU A 154 -0.10 5.68 19.26
C LEU A 154 -0.59 5.54 20.70
N SER A 155 -0.90 6.67 21.35
CA SER A 155 -1.39 6.68 22.74
C SER A 155 -2.69 5.91 22.89
N ASP A 156 -3.57 6.01 21.90
CA ASP A 156 -4.86 5.32 21.92
C ASP A 156 -4.62 3.82 21.79
N MET A 157 -3.72 3.40 20.89
CA MET A 157 -3.39 1.99 20.69
C MET A 157 -2.65 1.37 21.88
N GLU A 158 -1.74 2.11 22.53
CA GLU A 158 -1.00 1.64 23.71
C GLU A 158 -1.89 1.55 24.97
N SER A 159 -3.02 2.27 25.01
CA SER A 159 -3.97 2.23 26.12
C SER A 159 -4.86 0.97 26.15
N ILE A 160 -4.86 0.19 25.05
CA ILE A 160 -5.76 -0.96 24.86
C ILE A 160 -4.99 -2.26 25.06
N ASN A 161 -5.64 -3.24 25.68
CA ASN A 161 -5.14 -4.61 25.65
C ASN A 161 -5.47 -5.28 24.30
N LEU A 162 -4.59 -5.11 23.31
CA LEU A 162 -4.79 -5.65 21.95
C LEU A 162 -5.03 -7.16 21.89
N ASN A 163 -4.53 -7.92 22.88
CA ASN A 163 -4.75 -9.38 22.93
C ASN A 163 -6.22 -9.77 23.08
N THR A 164 -7.07 -8.85 23.53
CA THR A 164 -8.53 -9.08 23.64
C THR A 164 -9.21 -9.31 22.29
N PHE A 165 -8.63 -8.82 21.19
CA PHE A 165 -9.14 -9.03 19.84
C PHE A 165 -8.73 -10.38 19.24
N LYS A 166 -7.76 -11.09 19.83
CA LYS A 166 -7.24 -12.34 19.26
C LYS A 166 -8.31 -13.44 19.26
N GLY A 167 -8.53 -14.03 18.09
CA GLY A 167 -9.54 -15.05 17.83
C GLY A 167 -10.90 -14.48 17.39
N ASN A 168 -11.11 -13.18 17.53
CA ASN A 168 -12.35 -12.52 17.14
C ASN A 168 -12.36 -12.21 15.64
N PRO A 169 -13.56 -12.04 15.03
CA PRO A 169 -13.68 -11.51 13.68
C PRO A 169 -13.00 -10.15 13.55
N VAL A 170 -12.36 -9.89 12.41
CA VAL A 170 -11.68 -8.61 12.14
C VAL A 170 -12.62 -7.41 12.17
N ASP A 171 -13.90 -7.62 11.83
CA ASP A 171 -14.93 -6.58 11.84
C ASP A 171 -15.12 -5.93 13.23
N GLU A 172 -14.83 -6.67 14.32
CA GLU A 172 -14.83 -6.10 15.67
C GLU A 172 -13.73 -5.05 15.86
N LEU A 173 -12.55 -5.30 15.29
CA LEU A 173 -11.46 -4.32 15.28
C LEU A 173 -11.79 -3.16 14.35
N HIS A 174 -12.34 -3.42 13.16
CA HIS A 174 -12.76 -2.36 12.25
C HIS A 174 -13.76 -1.43 12.90
N LYS A 175 -14.79 -1.97 13.55
CA LYS A 175 -15.75 -1.18 14.33
C LYS A 175 -15.08 -0.37 15.43
N TYR A 176 -14.12 -0.95 16.15
CA TYR A 176 -13.36 -0.24 17.18
C TYR A 176 -12.56 0.93 16.60
N LEU A 177 -11.95 0.74 15.42
CA LEU A 177 -11.18 1.74 14.69
C LEU A 177 -12.06 2.68 13.84
N ASN A 178 -13.39 2.67 14.01
CA ASN A 178 -14.33 3.44 13.20
C ASN A 178 -14.19 3.21 11.68
N TYR A 179 -13.89 1.97 11.29
CA TYR A 179 -13.73 1.53 9.90
C TYR A 179 -12.67 2.33 9.12
N ILE A 180 -11.65 2.84 9.81
CA ILE A 180 -10.47 3.41 9.14
C ILE A 180 -9.85 2.34 8.24
N THR A 181 -9.63 2.69 6.98
CA THR A 181 -8.92 1.82 6.01
C THR A 181 -7.46 1.66 6.42
N PRO A 182 -6.88 0.45 6.40
CA PRO A 182 -5.46 0.26 6.70
C PRO A 182 -4.56 0.97 5.68
N ASN A 183 -3.33 1.30 6.08
CA ASN A 183 -2.31 1.78 5.15
C ASN A 183 -1.89 0.71 4.16
N ILE A 184 -1.89 -0.53 4.60
CA ILE A 184 -1.54 -1.68 3.78
C ILE A 184 -2.48 -2.80 4.13
N ASP A 185 -3.07 -3.43 3.13
CA ASP A 185 -3.65 -4.74 3.27
C ASP A 185 -3.16 -5.67 2.18
N ALA A 186 -3.21 -6.97 2.47
CA ALA A 186 -2.81 -7.98 1.52
C ALA A 186 -3.69 -9.21 1.65
N TYR A 187 -4.04 -9.78 0.50
CA TYR A 187 -4.97 -10.88 0.38
C TYR A 187 -4.56 -11.83 -0.74
N ASP A 188 -5.08 -13.05 -0.64
CA ASP A 188 -4.99 -14.04 -1.70
C ASP A 188 -5.93 -13.66 -2.85
N MET A 189 -5.45 -13.65 -4.09
CA MET A 189 -6.22 -13.16 -5.24
C MET A 189 -7.53 -13.93 -5.46
N VAL A 190 -7.51 -15.26 -5.28
CA VAL A 190 -8.65 -16.13 -5.59
C VAL A 190 -9.68 -16.14 -4.47
N SER A 191 -9.26 -16.35 -3.24
CA SER A 191 -10.17 -16.37 -2.09
C SER A 191 -10.60 -14.98 -1.63
N LYS A 192 -9.88 -13.94 -2.05
CA LYS A 192 -9.96 -12.56 -1.52
C LYS A 192 -9.85 -12.51 0.01
N SER A 193 -9.34 -13.57 0.63
CA SER A 193 -9.17 -13.64 2.08
C SER A 193 -8.00 -12.77 2.50
N LYS A 194 -8.29 -11.69 3.22
CA LYS A 194 -7.28 -10.84 3.84
C LYS A 194 -6.40 -11.65 4.77
N SER A 195 -5.10 -11.45 4.61
CA SER A 195 -4.06 -12.12 5.38
C SER A 195 -3.44 -11.17 6.38
N ILE A 196 -3.25 -9.89 6.02
CA ILE A 196 -2.61 -8.90 6.89
C ILE A 196 -3.22 -7.52 6.65
N GLU A 197 -3.36 -6.73 7.71
CA GLU A 197 -3.62 -5.30 7.69
C GLU A 197 -2.56 -4.55 8.52
N VAL A 198 -2.16 -3.35 8.06
CA VAL A 198 -1.22 -2.48 8.77
C VAL A 198 -1.71 -1.06 8.84
N TYR A 199 -1.57 -0.47 10.03
CA TYR A 199 -1.90 0.91 10.32
C TYR A 199 -0.67 1.65 10.82
N LYS A 200 -0.44 2.86 10.33
CA LYS A 200 0.65 3.73 10.74
C LYS A 200 0.29 4.40 12.06
N LEU A 201 1.24 4.42 12.99
CA LEU A 201 1.04 5.08 14.28
C LEU A 201 1.76 6.44 14.30
N ILE A 202 1.01 7.48 14.65
CA ILE A 202 1.54 8.82 14.89
C ILE A 202 1.42 9.18 16.37
N HIS A 203 2.11 10.24 16.77
CA HIS A 203 1.93 10.85 18.08
C HIS A 203 1.97 12.36 17.90
N ASN A 204 0.86 13.05 18.20
CA ASN A 204 0.76 14.50 18.02
C ASN A 204 1.16 14.95 16.60
N SER A 205 0.64 14.28 15.57
CA SER A 205 0.97 14.51 14.15
C SER A 205 2.42 14.21 13.74
N VAL A 206 3.23 13.60 14.60
CA VAL A 206 4.61 13.18 14.29
C VAL A 206 4.65 11.67 14.06
N ASN A 207 5.38 11.22 13.03
CA ASN A 207 5.59 9.80 12.77
C ASN A 207 6.35 9.15 13.94
N THR A 208 5.81 8.05 14.48
CA THR A 208 6.42 7.35 15.62
C THR A 208 7.35 6.22 15.23
N ASN A 209 7.48 5.92 13.92
CA ASN A 209 8.25 4.77 13.45
C ASN A 209 7.75 3.46 14.10
N LYS A 210 6.43 3.40 14.32
CA LYS A 210 5.70 2.24 14.80
C LYS A 210 4.47 2.03 13.93
N THR A 211 4.06 0.78 13.86
CA THR A 211 2.85 0.36 13.15
C THR A 211 2.07 -0.63 13.99
N LEU A 212 0.75 -0.65 13.82
CA LEU A 212 -0.10 -1.73 14.28
C LEU A 212 -0.20 -2.75 13.16
N MET A 213 0.26 -3.98 13.41
CA MET A 213 0.12 -5.09 12.47
C MET A 213 -0.97 -6.04 12.95
N VAL A 214 -1.86 -6.43 12.04
CA VAL A 214 -2.96 -7.36 12.27
C VAL A 214 -2.81 -8.53 11.30
N PHE A 215 -2.62 -9.73 11.81
CA PHE A 215 -2.56 -10.96 11.05
C PHE A 215 -3.91 -11.66 11.12
N LEU A 216 -4.40 -12.07 9.96
CA LEU A 216 -5.72 -12.64 9.78
C LEU A 216 -5.61 -14.09 9.30
N ASP A 217 -6.54 -14.90 9.80
CA ASP A 217 -6.76 -16.27 9.36
C ASP A 217 -8.27 -16.46 9.20
N ASP A 218 -8.72 -16.63 7.96
CA ASP A 218 -10.13 -16.83 7.63
C ASP A 218 -11.05 -15.76 8.27
N GLY A 219 -10.66 -14.48 8.10
CA GLY A 219 -11.39 -13.32 8.62
C GLY A 219 -11.29 -13.10 10.15
N LYS A 220 -10.53 -13.91 10.88
CA LYS A 220 -10.30 -13.77 12.33
C LYS A 220 -8.90 -13.29 12.65
N ILE A 221 -8.75 -12.56 13.74
CA ILE A 221 -7.46 -12.01 14.18
C ILE A 221 -6.63 -13.11 14.83
N GLU A 222 -5.62 -13.61 14.11
CA GLU A 222 -4.67 -14.58 14.65
C GLU A 222 -3.66 -13.90 15.60
N LYS A 223 -3.20 -12.71 15.22
CA LYS A 223 -2.21 -11.94 15.98
C LYS A 223 -2.38 -10.46 15.70
N ILE A 224 -2.21 -9.65 16.74
CA ILE A 224 -2.25 -8.19 16.65
C ILE A 224 -1.19 -7.62 17.57
N ASN A 225 -0.36 -6.71 17.07
CA ASN A 225 0.70 -6.10 17.87
C ASN A 225 1.22 -4.80 17.28
N ILE A 226 1.64 -3.90 18.18
CA ILE A 226 2.44 -2.74 17.81
C ILE A 226 3.88 -3.18 17.62
N VAL A 227 4.49 -2.73 16.54
CA VAL A 227 5.86 -3.05 16.17
C VAL A 227 6.59 -1.76 15.81
N GLY A 228 7.83 -1.62 16.26
CA GLY A 228 8.70 -0.53 15.85
C GLY A 228 9.50 -0.90 14.59
N ASP A 229 9.90 0.10 13.82
CA ASP A 229 10.54 -0.06 12.50
C ASP A 229 11.71 -1.06 12.47
N SER A 230 12.54 -1.07 13.51
CA SER A 230 13.71 -1.96 13.61
C SER A 230 13.37 -3.39 14.08
N PHE A 231 12.26 -3.57 14.80
CA PHE A 231 11.83 -4.87 15.33
C PHE A 231 11.07 -5.68 14.30
N VAL A 232 10.41 -5.01 13.36
CA VAL A 232 9.71 -5.59 12.24
C VAL A 232 10.65 -6.46 11.38
N ILE A 233 11.79 -5.90 10.95
CA ILE A 233 12.81 -6.60 10.14
C ILE A 233 13.42 -7.80 10.89
N LYS A 234 13.62 -7.65 12.21
CA LYS A 234 14.20 -8.71 13.06
C LYS A 234 13.21 -9.84 13.34
N GLN A 235 11.96 -9.53 13.70
CA GLN A 235 10.92 -10.52 13.96
C GLN A 235 10.52 -11.28 12.72
N ALA A 236 10.50 -10.63 11.56
CA ALA A 236 10.31 -11.31 10.29
C ALA A 236 11.44 -12.34 10.13
N ARG A 237 12.70 -11.91 10.19
CA ARG A 237 13.89 -12.79 10.09
C ARG A 237 13.89 -13.95 11.09
N ASP A 238 13.52 -13.71 12.34
CA ASP A 238 13.50 -14.74 13.40
C ASP A 238 12.32 -15.71 13.23
N TYR A 239 11.17 -15.23 12.74
CA TYR A 239 10.03 -16.06 12.31
C TYR A 239 10.34 -16.81 10.99
N PHE A 240 11.35 -16.37 10.23
CA PHE A 240 11.86 -17.04 9.02
C PHE A 240 12.82 -18.22 9.27
N ASN A 241 13.34 -18.34 10.49
CA ASN A 241 14.34 -19.35 10.84
C ASN A 241 13.79 -20.48 11.72
N GLN A 242 12.45 -20.53 11.91
CA GLN A 242 11.71 -21.62 12.56
C GLN A 242 10.84 -22.34 11.55
#